data_AF-A0A378U459-F1
#
_entry.id   AF-A0A378U459-F1
#
_cell.length_a   1.000
_cell.length_b   1.000
_cell.length_c   1.000
_cell.angle_alpha   90.00
_cell.angle_beta   90.00
_cell.angle_gamma   90.00
#
_symmetry.space_group_name_H-M   'P 1'
#
loop_
_entity.id
_entity.type
_entity.pdbx_description
1 polymer ?
#
loop_
_entity_poly.entity_id
_entity_poly.type
_entity_poly.pdbx_seq_one_letter_code
_entity_poly.pdbx_strand_id
1 'polypeptide(L)'
;MAVLMSFMIAKMSFMGRMGITFLYREYLVLKSPWKTAALIFAIQLFLIVILAFFKYFTPAKIANALSIFTILLGIGAAYFTYLDFTTTSHKYMKSNFHIGVYLFWVAWVFSAIFFLFLKKKKVALTDLEPTTAIPETE
;
A
#
# COMPACT_ATOMS: atom_id res chain seq x y z
N MET A 1 19.53 35.63 -8.20
CA MET A 1 18.67 34.44 -8.35
C MET A 1 17.56 34.36 -7.31
N ALA A 2 17.87 34.39 -6.00
CA ALA A 2 16.84 34.31 -4.94
C ALA A 2 15.74 35.38 -5.07
N VAL A 3 16.09 36.64 -5.35
CA VAL A 3 15.13 37.76 -5.48
C VAL A 3 14.13 37.56 -6.64
N LEU A 4 14.60 37.08 -7.80
CA LEU A 4 13.76 36.76 -8.96
C LEU A 4 12.80 35.59 -8.66
N MET A 5 13.29 34.57 -7.96
CA MET A 5 12.48 33.43 -7.53
C MET A 5 11.39 33.86 -6.54
N SER A 6 11.73 34.71 -5.57
CA SER A 6 10.78 35.27 -4.60
C SER A 6 9.66 36.08 -5.27
N PHE A 7 10.00 36.89 -6.28
CA PHE A 7 9.03 37.69 -7.02
C PHE A 7 8.06 36.83 -7.86
N MET A 8 8.56 35.75 -8.48
CA MET A 8 7.71 34.81 -9.22
C MET A 8 6.78 34.01 -8.30
N ILE A 9 7.27 33.56 -7.14
CA ILE A 9 6.46 32.85 -6.14
C ILE A 9 5.37 33.75 -5.54
N ALA A 10 5.66 35.04 -5.38
CA ALA A 10 4.68 36.02 -4.90
C ALA A 10 3.51 36.22 -5.87
N LYS A 11 3.74 36.02 -7.18
CA LYS A 11 2.69 36.09 -8.23
C LYS A 11 2.00 34.75 -8.52
N MET A 12 2.36 33.68 -7.84
CA MET A 12 1.79 32.35 -8.09
C MET A 12 0.45 32.16 -7.38
N SER A 13 -0.48 31.50 -8.06
CA SER A 13 -1.79 31.13 -7.50
C SER A 13 -1.61 30.28 -6.23
N PHE A 14 -2.59 30.32 -5.33
CA PHE A 14 -2.57 29.53 -4.10
C PHE A 14 -2.36 28.03 -4.38
N MET A 15 -3.00 27.51 -5.42
CA MET A 15 -2.84 26.13 -5.87
C MET A 15 -1.40 25.83 -6.34
N GLY A 16 -0.77 26.77 -7.03
CA GLY A 16 0.63 26.66 -7.44
C GLY A 16 1.62 26.68 -6.27
N ARG A 17 1.38 27.54 -5.27
CA ARG A 17 2.17 27.59 -4.03
C ARG A 17 2.06 26.30 -3.23
N MET A 18 0.86 25.71 -3.14
CA MET A 18 0.69 24.39 -2.52
C MET A 18 1.45 23.30 -3.28
N GLY A 19 1.37 23.29 -4.62
CA GLY A 19 2.08 22.31 -5.46
C GLY A 19 3.61 22.34 -5.30
N ILE A 20 4.22 23.54 -5.32
CA ILE A 20 5.68 23.67 -5.11
C ILE A 20 6.07 23.28 -3.68
N THR A 21 5.29 23.66 -2.68
CA THR A 21 5.54 23.28 -1.29
C THR A 21 5.44 21.76 -1.12
N PHE A 22 4.49 21.11 -1.81
CA PHE A 22 4.34 19.66 -1.82
C PHE A 22 5.56 18.98 -2.46
N LEU A 23 5.97 19.41 -3.65
CA LEU A 23 7.16 18.89 -4.34
C LEU A 23 8.44 19.05 -3.52
N TYR A 24 8.65 20.22 -2.90
CA TYR A 24 9.82 20.46 -2.05
C TYR A 24 9.80 19.58 -0.80
N ARG A 25 8.61 19.36 -0.21
CA ARG A 25 8.42 18.51 0.96
C ARG A 25 8.60 17.03 0.62
N GLU A 26 8.12 16.57 -0.52
CA GLU A 26 8.37 15.22 -1.02
C GLU A 26 9.87 14.97 -1.26
N TYR A 27 10.58 15.95 -1.83
CA TYR A 27 12.03 15.87 -2.00
C TYR A 27 12.78 15.75 -0.66
N LEU A 28 12.29 16.43 0.38
CA LEU A 28 12.84 16.32 1.75
C LEU A 28 12.50 14.98 2.43
N VAL A 29 11.33 14.40 2.16
CA VAL A 29 10.94 13.08 2.66
C VAL A 29 11.81 12.00 2.01
N LEU A 30 12.00 12.07 0.68
CA LEU A 30 12.85 11.16 -0.09
C LEU A 30 14.34 11.26 0.29
N LYS A 31 14.80 12.42 0.78
CA LYS A 31 16.16 12.59 1.30
C LYS A 31 16.39 11.87 2.64
N SER A 32 15.34 11.64 3.41
CA SER A 32 15.44 10.95 4.71
C SER A 32 15.06 9.48 4.57
N PRO A 33 16.01 8.54 4.69
CA PRO A 33 15.73 7.12 4.53
C PRO A 33 14.68 6.61 5.54
N TRP A 34 14.71 7.14 6.77
CA TRP A 34 13.74 6.78 7.82
C TRP A 34 12.31 7.24 7.50
N LYS A 35 12.12 8.46 6.98
CA LYS A 35 10.78 8.95 6.60
C LYS A 35 10.24 8.21 5.39
N THR A 36 11.09 7.92 4.42
CA THR A 36 10.72 7.14 3.23
C THR A 36 10.34 5.71 3.62
N ALA A 37 11.14 5.04 4.46
CA ALA A 37 10.83 3.71 4.95
C ALA A 37 9.50 3.68 5.74
N ALA A 38 9.27 4.66 6.62
CA ALA A 38 8.02 4.78 7.38
C ALA A 38 6.80 4.98 6.46
N LEU A 39 6.94 5.80 5.40
CA LEU A 39 5.88 6.03 4.43
C LEU A 39 5.55 4.76 3.64
N ILE A 40 6.57 4.08 3.11
CA ILE A 40 6.40 2.82 2.37
C ILE A 40 5.74 1.76 3.26
N PHE A 41 6.18 1.67 4.52
CA PHE A 41 5.60 0.76 5.52
C PHE A 41 4.14 1.11 5.82
N ALA A 42 3.79 2.39 5.99
CA ALA A 42 2.42 2.82 6.22
C ALA A 42 1.50 2.47 5.06
N ILE A 43 1.95 2.65 3.81
CA ILE A 43 1.20 2.25 2.62
C ILE A 43 0.97 0.74 2.59
N GLN A 44 1.99 -0.06 2.90
CA GLN A 44 1.85 -1.52 2.94
C GLN A 44 0.91 -1.99 4.05
N LEU A 45 1.00 -1.39 5.23
CA LEU A 45 0.09 -1.69 6.33
C LEU A 45 -1.35 -1.36 5.94
N PHE A 46 -1.57 -0.22 5.30
CA PHE A 46 -2.88 0.19 4.81
C PHE A 46 -3.44 -0.80 3.77
N LEU A 47 -2.62 -1.25 2.82
CA LEU A 47 -3.01 -2.30 1.86
C LEU A 47 -3.45 -3.58 2.56
N ILE A 48 -2.66 -4.05 3.53
CA ILE A 48 -2.94 -5.28 4.29
C ILE A 48 -4.25 -5.14 5.07
N VAL A 49 -4.50 -3.99 5.69
CA VAL A 49 -5.75 -3.72 6.43
C VAL A 49 -6.96 -3.78 5.48
N ILE A 50 -6.87 -3.19 4.28
CA ILE A 50 -7.96 -3.27 3.30
C ILE A 50 -8.20 -4.72 2.88
N LEU A 51 -7.14 -5.45 2.51
CA LEU A 51 -7.26 -6.85 2.09
C LEU A 51 -7.84 -7.73 3.21
N ALA A 52 -7.40 -7.52 4.45
CA ALA A 52 -7.94 -8.21 5.62
C ALA A 52 -9.42 -7.86 5.83
N PHE A 53 -9.78 -6.58 5.79
CA PHE A 53 -11.16 -6.13 5.96
C PHE A 53 -12.09 -6.82 4.95
N PHE A 54 -11.78 -6.75 3.66
CA PHE A 54 -12.59 -7.45 2.65
C PHE A 54 -12.55 -8.97 2.82
N LYS A 55 -11.41 -9.52 3.24
CA LYS A 55 -11.31 -10.96 3.49
C LYS A 55 -12.19 -11.41 4.65
N TYR A 56 -12.37 -10.63 5.72
CA TYR A 56 -13.19 -11.06 6.85
C TYR A 56 -14.66 -10.67 6.69
N PHE A 57 -14.96 -9.46 6.22
CA PHE A 57 -16.32 -8.89 6.21
C PHE A 57 -17.12 -9.13 4.91
N THR A 58 -16.49 -9.60 3.83
CA THR A 58 -17.16 -9.73 2.52
C THR A 58 -17.21 -11.18 2.03
N PRO A 59 -18.18 -11.59 1.18
CA PRO A 59 -18.18 -12.91 0.55
C PRO A 59 -16.87 -13.26 -0.16
N ALA A 60 -16.50 -14.54 -0.14
CA ALA A 60 -15.22 -15.02 -0.67
C ALA A 60 -15.00 -14.66 -2.15
N LYS A 61 -16.07 -14.62 -2.96
CA LYS A 61 -15.99 -14.23 -4.38
C LYS A 61 -15.45 -12.81 -4.55
N ILE A 62 -15.98 -11.86 -3.78
CA ILE A 62 -15.58 -10.44 -3.86
C ILE A 62 -14.17 -10.25 -3.28
N ALA A 63 -13.88 -10.90 -2.15
CA ALA A 63 -12.53 -10.85 -1.57
C ALA A 63 -11.47 -11.39 -2.53
N ASN A 64 -11.75 -12.52 -3.19
CA ASN A 64 -10.83 -13.11 -4.16
C ASN A 64 -10.71 -12.23 -5.42
N ALA A 65 -11.81 -11.66 -5.92
CA ALA A 65 -11.77 -10.73 -7.05
C ALA A 65 -10.92 -9.49 -6.72
N LEU A 66 -11.06 -8.93 -5.51
CA LEU A 66 -10.23 -7.82 -5.04
C LEU A 66 -8.75 -8.21 -4.94
N SER A 67 -8.43 -9.38 -4.41
CA SER A 67 -7.05 -9.89 -4.35
C SER A 67 -6.46 -10.04 -5.75
N ILE A 68 -7.19 -10.63 -6.70
CA ILE A 68 -6.74 -10.79 -8.10
C ILE A 68 -6.52 -9.43 -8.75
N PHE A 69 -7.47 -8.50 -8.59
CA PHE A 69 -7.34 -7.13 -9.09
C PHE A 69 -6.09 -6.44 -8.51
N THR A 70 -5.88 -6.56 -7.21
CA THR A 70 -4.71 -5.99 -6.51
C THR A 70 -3.39 -6.58 -7.02
N ILE A 71 -3.36 -7.88 -7.38
CA ILE A 71 -2.20 -8.53 -8.01
C ILE A 71 -1.93 -7.91 -9.39
N LEU A 72 -2.95 -7.83 -10.24
CA LEU A 72 -2.81 -7.27 -11.59
C LEU A 72 -2.34 -5.80 -11.54
N LEU A 73 -2.88 -5.02 -10.60
CA LEU A 73 -2.45 -3.65 -10.35
C LEU A 73 -0.98 -3.61 -9.92
N GLY A 74 -0.58 -4.46 -8.97
CA GLY A 74 0.81 -4.54 -8.50
C GLY A 74 1.79 -4.87 -9.63
N ILE A 75 1.46 -5.86 -10.49
CA ILE A 75 2.30 -6.24 -11.63
C ILE A 75 2.35 -5.11 -12.68
N GLY A 76 1.19 -4.54 -13.03
CA GLY A 76 1.11 -3.45 -14.00
C GLY A 76 1.89 -2.22 -13.54
N ALA A 77 1.73 -1.82 -12.28
CA ALA A 77 2.44 -0.68 -11.72
C ALA A 77 3.95 -0.94 -11.56
N ALA A 78 4.37 -2.17 -11.25
CA ALA A 78 5.78 -2.56 -11.28
C ALA A 78 6.36 -2.42 -12.69
N TYR A 79 5.62 -2.79 -13.73
CA TYR A 79 6.04 -2.62 -15.13
C TYR A 79 6.16 -1.13 -15.51
N PHE A 80 5.20 -0.29 -15.14
CA PHE A 80 5.31 1.16 -15.36
C PHE A 80 6.50 1.76 -14.61
N THR A 81 6.77 1.28 -13.40
CA THR A 81 7.95 1.69 -12.62
C THR A 81 9.24 1.28 -13.33
N TYR A 82 9.30 0.08 -13.91
CA TYR A 82 10.44 -0.37 -14.70
C TYR A 82 10.68 0.53 -15.92
N LEU A 83 9.60 0.92 -16.62
CA LEU A 83 9.70 1.87 -17.73
C LEU A 83 10.25 3.21 -17.24
N ASP A 84 9.72 3.76 -16.14
CA ASP A 84 10.21 5.02 -15.58
C ASP A 84 11.70 4.96 -15.22
N PHE A 85 12.15 3.87 -14.58
CA PHE A 85 13.57 3.66 -14.27
C PHE A 85 14.47 3.47 -15.50
N THR A 86 13.90 3.18 -16.67
CA THR A 86 14.67 2.94 -17.89
C THR A 86 14.67 4.15 -18.83
N THR A 87 13.55 4.88 -18.90
CA THR A 87 13.33 5.93 -19.91
C THR A 87 13.46 7.36 -19.38
N THR A 88 13.36 7.58 -18.06
CA THR A 88 13.42 8.92 -17.47
C THR A 88 14.72 9.18 -16.72
N SER A 89 14.88 10.38 -16.18
CA SER A 89 16.02 10.76 -15.34
C SER A 89 16.20 9.85 -14.11
N HIS A 90 15.16 9.11 -13.70
CA HIS A 90 15.23 8.17 -12.58
C HIS A 90 16.17 6.98 -12.83
N LYS A 91 16.61 6.76 -14.08
CA LYS A 91 17.67 5.80 -14.43
C LYS A 91 18.98 6.03 -13.68
N TYR A 92 19.32 7.29 -13.41
CA TYR A 92 20.58 7.67 -12.76
C TYR A 92 20.51 7.66 -11.23
N MET A 93 19.35 7.29 -10.65
CA MET A 93 19.25 7.12 -9.20
C MET A 93 20.08 5.93 -8.71
N LYS A 94 20.41 5.94 -7.43
CA LYS A 94 21.21 4.87 -6.79
C LYS A 94 20.48 3.53 -6.91
N SER A 95 21.23 2.45 -7.18
CA SER A 95 20.70 1.09 -7.28
C SER A 95 19.86 0.65 -6.06
N ASN A 96 20.23 1.08 -4.85
CA ASN A 96 19.48 0.77 -3.62
C ASN A 96 18.05 1.34 -3.64
N PHE A 97 17.83 2.46 -4.33
CA PHE A 97 16.51 3.03 -4.50
C PHE A 97 15.66 2.16 -5.42
N HIS A 98 16.19 1.73 -6.57
CA HIS A 98 15.49 0.83 -7.49
C HIS A 98 15.11 -0.48 -6.79
N ILE A 99 16.05 -1.09 -6.06
CA ILE A 99 15.81 -2.32 -5.29
C ILE A 99 14.69 -2.11 -4.27
N GLY A 100 14.69 -0.99 -3.54
CA GLY A 100 13.65 -0.68 -2.57
C GLY A 100 12.25 -0.58 -3.19
N VAL A 101 12.14 0.06 -4.36
CA VAL A 101 10.86 0.18 -5.07
C VAL A 101 10.41 -1.16 -5.65
N TYR A 102 11.31 -1.98 -6.20
CA TYR A 102 10.95 -3.34 -6.63
C TYR A 102 10.50 -4.21 -5.45
N LEU A 103 11.19 -4.11 -4.31
CA LEU A 103 10.81 -4.85 -3.10
C LEU A 103 9.42 -4.45 -2.60
N PHE A 104 9.05 -3.18 -2.74
CA PHE A 104 7.69 -2.70 -2.46
C PHE A 104 6.64 -3.40 -3.34
N TRP A 105 6.86 -3.48 -4.66
CA TRP A 105 5.92 -4.15 -5.57
C TRP A 105 5.87 -5.66 -5.35
N VAL A 106 7.01 -6.29 -5.05
CA VAL A 106 7.05 -7.70 -4.65
C VAL A 106 6.20 -7.91 -3.40
N ALA A 107 6.44 -7.14 -2.33
CA ALA A 107 5.66 -7.23 -1.10
C ALA A 107 4.16 -7.04 -1.36
N TRP A 108 3.77 -6.07 -2.19
CA TRP A 108 2.39 -5.82 -2.58
C TRP A 108 1.73 -7.06 -3.20
N VAL A 109 2.38 -7.67 -4.19
CA VAL A 109 1.86 -8.87 -4.87
C VAL A 109 1.81 -10.06 -3.91
N PHE A 110 2.84 -10.27 -3.11
CA PHE A 110 2.87 -11.36 -2.12
C PHE A 110 1.78 -11.22 -1.06
N SER A 111 1.51 -10.01 -0.57
CA SER A 111 0.39 -9.76 0.35
C SER A 111 -0.95 -10.11 -0.30
N ALA A 112 -1.18 -9.70 -1.55
CA ALA A 112 -2.43 -10.02 -2.24
C ALA A 112 -2.58 -11.53 -2.52
N ILE A 113 -1.51 -12.22 -2.89
CA ILE A 113 -1.47 -13.69 -3.03
C ILE A 113 -1.79 -14.37 -1.70
N PHE A 114 -1.18 -13.92 -0.60
CA PHE A 114 -1.45 -14.46 0.73
C PHE A 114 -2.95 -14.38 1.08
N PHE A 115 -3.58 -13.22 0.89
CA PHE A 115 -5.01 -13.05 1.15
C PHE A 115 -5.92 -13.82 0.18
N LEU A 116 -5.46 -14.08 -1.05
CA LEU A 116 -6.17 -14.92 -2.01
C LEU A 116 -6.31 -16.36 -1.48
N PHE A 117 -5.21 -16.93 -0.98
CA PHE A 117 -5.16 -18.31 -0.48
C PHE A 117 -5.52 -18.47 1.00
N LEU A 118 -5.62 -17.38 1.75
CA LEU A 118 -6.00 -17.41 3.16
C LEU A 118 -7.39 -18.05 3.33
N LYS A 119 -7.48 -19.14 4.11
CA LYS A 119 -8.76 -19.78 4.42
C LYS A 119 -9.43 -19.02 5.57
N LYS A 120 -10.70 -18.62 5.39
CA LYS A 120 -11.49 -18.09 6.51
C LYS A 120 -11.74 -19.21 7.52
N LYS A 121 -11.33 -19.04 8.78
CA LYS A 121 -11.77 -19.93 9.86
C LYS A 121 -13.25 -19.64 10.11
N LYS A 122 -14.12 -20.62 9.84
CA LYS A 122 -15.52 -20.55 10.26
C LYS A 122 -15.53 -20.87 11.75
N VAL A 123 -15.94 -19.91 12.58
CA VAL A 123 -16.29 -20.22 13.97
C VAL A 123 -17.67 -20.87 13.90
N ALA A 124 -17.76 -22.15 14.24
CA ALA A 124 -19.04 -22.85 14.25
C ALA A 124 -19.82 -22.37 15.47
N LEU A 125 -21.09 -21.97 15.28
CA LEU A 125 -21.96 -21.54 16.38
C LEU A 125 -22.31 -22.70 17.33
N THR A 126 -22.08 -23.94 16.90
CA THR A 126 -22.23 -25.17 17.70
C THR A 126 -21.26 -25.22 18.88
N ASP A 127 -20.12 -24.53 18.82
CA ASP A 127 -19.13 -24.48 19.91
C ASP A 127 -19.54 -23.54 21.06
N LEU A 128 -20.66 -22.81 20.90
CA LEU A 128 -21.20 -21.86 21.88
C LEU A 128 -22.46 -22.39 22.56
N GLU A 129 -22.91 -23.60 22.25
CA GLU A 129 -24.03 -24.22 22.94
C GLU A 129 -23.55 -24.64 24.34
N PRO A 130 -24.03 -24.00 25.43
CA PRO A 130 -23.67 -24.43 26.77
C PRO A 130 -24.20 -25.85 26.96
N THR A 131 -23.34 -26.76 27.41
CA THR A 131 -23.72 -28.11 27.86
C THR A 131 -24.78 -28.00 28.95
N THR A 132 -26.05 -27.93 28.56
CA THR A 132 -27.21 -28.20 29.41
C THR A 132 -27.49 -29.69 29.33
N ALA A 133 -26.50 -30.52 29.66
CA ALA A 133 -26.76 -31.89 30.03
C ALA A 133 -27.20 -31.86 31.50
N ILE A 134 -28.51 -31.70 31.71
CA ILE A 134 -29.12 -32.01 33.01
C ILE A 134 -28.90 -33.51 33.20
N PRO A 135 -28.22 -33.98 34.26
CA PRO A 135 -28.09 -35.40 34.50
C PRO A 135 -29.48 -35.93 34.83
N GLU A 136 -30.00 -36.83 34.01
CA GLU A 136 -31.20 -37.59 34.31
C GLU A 136 -30.97 -38.35 35.63
N THR A 137 -31.77 -38.02 36.63
CA THR A 137 -31.83 -38.73 37.90
C THR A 137 -32.63 -40.01 37.70
N GLU A 138 -31.96 -41.16 37.86
CA GLU A 138 -32.58 -42.45 38.21
C GLU A 138 -32.22 -42.81 39.66
#